data_AF-A0A545TM30-F1
#
_entry.id   AF-A0A545TM30-F1
#
_cell.length_a   1.000
_cell.length_b   1.000
_cell.length_c   1.000
_cell.angle_alpha   90.00
_cell.angle_beta   90.00
_cell.angle_gamma   90.00
#
_symmetry.space_group_name_H-M   'P 1'
#
loop_
_entity.id
_entity.type
_entity.pdbx_description
1 polymer ?
#
loop_
_entity_poly.entity_id
_entity_poly.type
_entity_poly.pdbx_seq_one_letter_code
_entity_poly.pdbx_strand_id
1 'polypeptide(L)'
;MEFSGARKSMERIAKEGRKYGVGLGVVSQRPHELSETVLAQCGSFICLRITNPTDQNYVKNLVPEGERDLVDILSGLGRGECMALGEAVPLPTRVQFYKADPVPNSDDIDFYQKWIEGPDDLNVADTVDKWRKQERSD
;
A
#
# COMPACT_ATOMS: atom_id res chain seq x y z
N MET A 1 10.39 8.51 -13.95
CA MET A 1 11.68 7.81 -14.14
C MET A 1 12.29 7.32 -12.81
N GLU A 2 11.79 7.77 -11.65
CA GLU A 2 12.43 7.58 -10.33
C GLU A 2 12.43 6.16 -9.73
N PHE A 3 11.61 5.20 -10.18
CA PHE A 3 11.55 3.87 -9.54
C PHE A 3 11.96 2.68 -10.42
N SER A 4 12.52 2.94 -11.60
CA SER A 4 12.89 1.88 -12.57
C SER A 4 13.94 0.90 -12.00
N GLY A 5 14.94 1.41 -11.28
CA GLY A 5 15.99 0.57 -10.68
C GLY A 5 15.48 -0.35 -9.56
N ALA A 6 14.62 0.16 -8.69
CA ALA A 6 14.00 -0.62 -7.62
C ALA A 6 13.12 -1.74 -8.19
N ARG A 7 12.29 -1.42 -9.19
CA ARG A 7 11.44 -2.42 -9.87
C ARG A 7 12.25 -3.54 -10.49
N LYS A 8 13.30 -3.21 -11.25
CA LYS A 8 14.19 -4.20 -11.87
C LYS A 8 14.88 -5.09 -10.83
N SER A 9 15.26 -4.51 -9.69
CA SER A 9 15.89 -5.26 -8.60
C SER A 9 14.90 -6.21 -7.92
N MET A 10 13.67 -5.77 -7.63
CA MET A 10 12.61 -6.63 -7.10
C MET A 10 12.28 -7.78 -8.04
N GLU A 11 12.15 -7.53 -9.34
CA GLU A 11 11.90 -8.58 -10.34
C GLU A 11 13.03 -9.62 -10.40
N ARG A 12 14.28 -9.19 -10.22
CA ARG A 12 15.42 -10.10 -10.15
C ARG A 12 15.38 -10.95 -8.89
N ILE A 13 15.11 -10.36 -7.73
CA ILE A 13 14.97 -11.10 -6.46
C ILE A 13 13.80 -12.09 -6.56
N ALA A 14 12.66 -11.68 -7.12
CA ALA A 14 11.50 -12.54 -7.30
C ALA A 14 11.82 -13.78 -8.16
N LYS A 15 12.61 -13.64 -9.23
CA LYS A 15 12.97 -14.75 -10.13
C LYS A 15 14.11 -15.64 -9.62
N GLU A 16 15.09 -15.05 -8.95
CA GLU A 16 16.37 -15.74 -8.64
C GLU A 16 16.64 -15.89 -7.14
N GLY A 17 15.93 -15.18 -6.27
CA GLY A 17 16.20 -15.09 -4.83
C GLY A 17 16.27 -16.45 -4.15
N ARG A 18 15.42 -17.40 -4.57
CA ARG A 18 15.41 -18.79 -4.07
C ARG A 18 16.75 -19.50 -4.28
N LYS A 19 17.49 -19.22 -5.35
CA LYS A 19 18.82 -19.82 -5.61
C LYS A 19 19.88 -19.35 -4.61
N TYR A 20 19.66 -18.20 -3.99
CA TYR A 20 20.61 -17.52 -3.10
C TYR A 20 20.12 -17.43 -1.65
N GLY A 21 18.98 -18.07 -1.32
CA GLY A 21 18.39 -17.99 0.01
C GLY A 21 17.85 -16.61 0.39
N VAL A 22 17.50 -15.78 -0.60
CA VAL A 22 16.97 -14.43 -0.40
C VAL A 22 15.46 -14.42 -0.62
N GLY A 23 14.70 -13.95 0.37
CA GLY A 23 13.26 -13.75 0.29
C GLY A 23 12.88 -12.31 -0.10
N LEU A 24 11.66 -12.14 -0.61
CA LEU A 24 11.08 -10.84 -0.93
C LEU A 24 9.70 -10.73 -0.27
N GLY A 25 9.51 -9.70 0.56
CA GLY A 25 8.21 -9.29 1.07
C GLY A 25 7.80 -7.97 0.43
N VAL A 26 6.62 -7.92 -0.18
CA VAL A 26 6.09 -6.71 -0.81
C VAL A 26 4.81 -6.30 -0.09
N VAL A 27 4.75 -5.03 0.30
CA VAL A 27 3.59 -4.44 0.98
C VAL A 27 3.14 -3.22 0.17
N SER A 28 1.86 -3.20 -0.21
CA SER A 28 1.27 -2.08 -0.96
C SER A 28 -0.20 -1.90 -0.60
N GLN A 29 -0.67 -0.65 -0.64
CA GLN A 29 -2.09 -0.31 -0.57
C GLN A 29 -2.79 -0.43 -1.93
N ARG A 30 -2.02 -0.39 -3.03
CA ARG A 30 -2.51 -0.45 -4.41
C ARG A 30 -1.77 -1.59 -5.13
N PRO A 31 -2.31 -2.82 -5.09
CA PRO A 31 -1.64 -3.97 -5.68
C PRO A 31 -1.45 -3.82 -7.19
N HIS A 32 -2.36 -3.15 -7.91
CA HIS A 32 -2.25 -2.94 -9.35
C HIS A 32 -1.06 -2.05 -9.79
N GLU A 33 -0.47 -1.27 -8.88
CA GLU A 33 0.71 -0.45 -9.16
C GLU A 33 2.02 -1.25 -9.08
N LEU A 34 1.98 -2.47 -8.52
CA LEU A 34 3.14 -3.36 -8.43
C LEU A 34 3.41 -4.07 -9.76
N SER A 35 4.64 -4.56 -9.91
CA SER A 35 4.99 -5.37 -11.08
C SER A 35 4.24 -6.71 -11.04
N GLU A 36 3.46 -6.98 -12.08
CA GLU A 36 2.80 -8.28 -12.28
C GLU A 36 3.81 -9.43 -12.23
N THR A 37 5.03 -9.22 -12.74
CA THR A 37 6.11 -10.21 -12.66
C THR A 37 6.53 -10.51 -11.22
N VAL A 38 6.54 -9.51 -10.35
CA VAL A 38 6.88 -9.71 -8.93
C VAL A 38 5.76 -10.49 -8.24
N LEU A 39 4.51 -10.06 -8.44
CA LEU A 39 3.35 -10.69 -7.80
C LEU A 39 3.10 -12.12 -8.29
N ALA A 40 3.32 -12.41 -9.57
CA ALA A 40 3.22 -13.77 -10.12
C ALA A 40 4.30 -14.74 -9.58
N GLN A 41 5.33 -14.24 -8.89
CA GLN A 41 6.34 -15.05 -8.22
C GLN A 41 6.14 -15.11 -6.70
N CYS A 42 5.19 -14.34 -6.15
CA CYS A 42 4.81 -14.45 -4.75
C CYS A 42 3.97 -15.72 -4.56
N GLY A 43 4.48 -16.69 -3.80
CA GLY A 43 3.74 -17.92 -3.47
C GLY A 43 2.80 -17.78 -2.28
N SER A 44 2.80 -16.64 -1.58
CA SER A 44 2.00 -16.39 -0.38
C SER A 44 1.42 -14.99 -0.42
N PHE A 45 0.14 -14.86 -0.04
CA PHE A 45 -0.56 -13.59 0.00
C PHE A 45 -1.24 -13.38 1.34
N ILE A 46 -1.10 -12.16 1.86
CA ILE A 46 -1.79 -11.67 3.06
C ILE A 46 -2.61 -10.46 2.61
N CYS A 47 -3.89 -10.69 2.33
CA CYS A 47 -4.77 -9.67 1.80
C CYS A 47 -5.62 -9.07 2.92
N LEU A 48 -5.32 -7.83 3.30
CA LEU A 48 -6.19 -7.05 4.19
C LEU A 48 -7.44 -6.57 3.43
N ARG A 49 -8.28 -5.78 4.10
CA ARG A 49 -9.48 -5.20 3.49
C ARG A 49 -9.17 -4.43 2.20
N ILE A 50 -9.76 -4.85 1.09
CA ILE A 50 -9.72 -4.15 -0.21
C ILE A 50 -11.15 -3.90 -0.65
N THR A 51 -11.54 -2.63 -0.73
CA THR A 51 -12.91 -2.23 -1.14
C THR A 51 -13.00 -1.85 -2.61
N ASN A 52 -11.89 -1.45 -3.25
CA ASN A 52 -11.87 -1.07 -4.66
C ASN A 52 -12.07 -2.32 -5.55
N PRO A 53 -13.09 -2.37 -6.42
CA PRO A 53 -13.34 -3.51 -7.30
C PRO A 53 -12.18 -3.82 -8.27
N THR A 54 -11.46 -2.81 -8.75
CA THR A 54 -10.31 -2.97 -9.64
C THR A 54 -9.18 -3.72 -8.93
N ASP A 55 -8.88 -3.34 -7.69
CA ASP A 55 -7.87 -4.01 -6.88
C ASP A 55 -8.29 -5.43 -6.48
N GLN A 56 -9.58 -5.63 -6.15
CA GLN A 56 -10.12 -6.96 -5.88
C GLN A 56 -9.98 -7.88 -7.09
N ASN A 57 -10.35 -7.41 -8.29
CA ASN A 57 -10.21 -8.18 -9.52
C ASN A 57 -8.74 -8.46 -9.84
N TYR A 58 -7.85 -7.51 -9.57
CA TYR A 58 -6.42 -7.70 -9.73
C TYR A 58 -5.90 -8.83 -8.83
N VAL A 59 -6.28 -8.84 -7.54
CA VAL A 59 -5.93 -9.93 -6.61
C VAL A 59 -6.56 -11.26 -7.03
N LYS A 60 -7.81 -11.28 -7.51
CA LYS A 60 -8.46 -12.49 -8.06
C LYS A 60 -7.68 -13.15 -9.19
N ASN A 61 -7.01 -12.35 -10.02
CA ASN A 61 -6.22 -12.86 -11.13
C ASN A 61 -4.87 -13.43 -10.70
N LEU A 62 -4.41 -13.11 -9.48
CA LEU A 62 -3.12 -13.56 -8.93
C LEU A 62 -3.25 -14.88 -8.14
N VAL A 63 -4.46 -15.21 -7.68
CA VAL A 63 -4.74 -16.43 -6.92
C VAL A 63 -5.20 -17.57 -7.83
N PRO A 64 -4.99 -18.84 -7.42
CA PRO A 64 -5.54 -19.99 -8.14
C PRO A 64 -7.05 -19.89 -8.36
N GLU A 65 -7.55 -20.45 -9.46
CA GLU A 65 -8.97 -20.36 -9.85
C GLU A 65 -9.93 -20.82 -8.73
N GLY A 66 -9.58 -21.90 -8.02
CA GLY A 66 -10.38 -22.42 -6.91
C GLY A 66 -10.43 -21.53 -5.66
N GLU A 67 -9.62 -20.47 -5.60
CA GLU A 67 -9.55 -19.53 -4.47
C GLU A 67 -10.17 -18.17 -4.80
N ARG A 68 -10.65 -17.96 -6.04
CA ARG A 68 -11.16 -16.65 -6.50
C ARG A 68 -12.36 -16.14 -5.71
N ASP A 69 -13.28 -17.03 -5.35
CA ASP A 69 -14.47 -16.70 -4.57
C ASP A 69 -14.12 -16.23 -3.15
N LEU A 70 -12.96 -16.62 -2.63
CA LEU A 70 -12.48 -16.17 -1.32
C LEU A 70 -12.01 -14.72 -1.36
N VAL A 71 -11.65 -14.20 -2.52
CA VAL A 71 -11.25 -12.80 -2.67
C VAL A 71 -12.46 -11.86 -2.54
N ASP A 72 -13.69 -12.33 -2.78
CA ASP A 72 -14.89 -11.52 -2.59
C ASP A 72 -15.10 -11.09 -1.13
N ILE A 73 -14.58 -11.87 -0.19
CA ILE A 73 -14.68 -11.52 1.23
C ILE A 73 -13.79 -10.33 1.59
N LEU A 74 -12.79 -9.98 0.77
CA LEU A 74 -11.84 -8.89 1.08
C LEU A 74 -12.53 -7.56 1.34
N SER A 75 -13.66 -7.31 0.68
CA SER A 75 -14.46 -6.10 0.87
C SER A 75 -15.13 -6.03 2.26
N GLY A 76 -15.43 -7.18 2.85
CA GLY A 76 -16.11 -7.32 4.15
C GLY A 76 -15.18 -7.49 5.35
N LEU A 77 -13.87 -7.59 5.15
CA LEU A 77 -12.91 -7.77 6.25
C LEU A 77 -12.94 -6.59 7.24
N GLY A 78 -12.88 -6.89 8.53
CA GLY A 78 -12.76 -5.91 9.60
C GLY A 78 -11.36 -5.30 9.71
N ARG A 79 -11.21 -4.29 10.58
CA ARG A 79 -9.89 -3.71 10.89
C ARG A 79 -9.04 -4.76 11.61
N GLY A 80 -7.86 -5.04 11.05
CA GLY A 80 -6.96 -6.07 11.57
C GLY A 80 -7.31 -7.48 11.13
N GLU A 81 -8.38 -7.68 10.34
CA GLU A 81 -8.62 -8.95 9.66
C GLU A 81 -7.86 -9.01 8.33
N CYS A 82 -7.43 -10.21 7.94
CA CYS A 82 -6.93 -10.49 6.60
C CYS A 82 -7.35 -11.88 6.11
N MET A 83 -7.31 -12.07 4.80
CA MET A 83 -7.36 -13.37 4.14
C MET A 83 -5.93 -13.81 3.82
N ALA A 84 -5.49 -14.93 4.38
CA ALA A 84 -4.20 -15.55 4.10
C ALA A 84 -4.37 -16.66 3.05
N LEU A 85 -3.52 -16.66 2.02
CA LEU A 85 -3.61 -17.51 0.83
C LEU A 85 -2.22 -18.03 0.41
N GLY A 86 -2.20 -19.08 -0.40
CA GLY A 86 -0.99 -19.68 -0.93
C GLY A 86 -0.18 -20.46 0.12
N GLU A 87 1.12 -20.58 -0.10
CA GLU A 87 2.04 -21.45 0.67
C GLU A 87 2.16 -21.09 2.17
N ALA A 88 1.74 -19.88 2.56
CA ALA A 88 1.79 -19.44 3.96
C ALA A 88 0.79 -20.19 4.86
N VAL A 89 -0.25 -20.80 4.28
CA VAL A 89 -1.29 -21.52 5.03
C VAL A 89 -1.68 -22.81 4.31
N PRO A 90 -2.05 -23.88 5.03
CA PRO A 90 -2.47 -25.14 4.40
C PRO A 90 -3.81 -25.02 3.65
N LEU A 91 -4.65 -24.09 4.08
CA LEU A 91 -5.94 -23.76 3.48
C LEU A 91 -6.14 -22.24 3.59
N PRO A 92 -6.77 -21.60 2.59
CA PRO A 92 -7.16 -20.21 2.69
C PRO A 92 -7.93 -19.91 3.98
N THR A 93 -7.43 -18.96 4.76
CA THR A 93 -7.95 -18.73 6.12
C THR A 93 -8.08 -17.24 6.39
N ARG A 94 -9.23 -16.85 6.92
CA ARG A 94 -9.42 -15.53 7.51
C ARG A 94 -8.79 -15.49 8.89
N VAL A 95 -7.87 -14.55 9.13
CA VAL A 95 -7.16 -14.39 10.40
C VAL A 95 -7.33 -12.97 10.94
N GLN A 96 -7.21 -12.81 12.25
CA GLN A 96 -7.18 -11.53 12.96
C GLN A 96 -5.77 -11.30 13.48
N PHE A 97 -5.17 -10.17 13.12
CA PHE A 97 -3.91 -9.73 13.69
C PHE A 97 -4.10 -9.13 15.07
N TYR A 98 -3.16 -9.44 15.96
CA TYR A 98 -2.99 -8.71 17.21
C TYR A 98 -2.51 -7.29 16.92
N LYS A 99 -2.89 -6.35 17.79
CA LYS A 99 -2.34 -5.00 17.73
C LYS A 99 -0.85 -5.07 18.06
N ALA A 100 -0.04 -4.36 17.27
CA ALA A 100 1.40 -4.25 17.52
C ALA A 100 1.66 -3.60 18.89
N ASP A 101 2.62 -4.16 19.63
CA ASP A 101 3.11 -3.63 20.89
C ASP A 101 4.65 -3.60 20.86
N PRO A 102 5.29 -2.42 20.84
CA PRO A 102 4.66 -1.09 20.82
C PRO A 102 3.98 -0.78 19.48
N VAL A 103 3.03 0.14 19.49
CA VAL A 103 2.42 0.63 18.26
C VAL A 103 3.47 1.36 17.41
N PRO A 104 3.46 1.20 16.07
CA PRO A 104 4.34 1.96 15.20
C PRO A 104 4.04 3.45 15.31
N ASN A 105 5.06 4.28 15.13
CA ASN A 105 4.90 5.73 15.05
C ASN A 105 4.23 6.09 13.71
N SER A 106 2.91 6.04 13.67
CA SER A 106 2.10 6.24 12.46
C SER A 106 0.95 7.22 12.68
N ASP A 107 1.01 8.04 13.73
CA ASP A 107 -0.02 9.05 13.95
C ASP A 107 0.11 10.11 12.84
N ASP A 108 -1.01 10.35 12.15
CA ASP A 108 -1.11 11.41 11.17
C ASP A 108 -0.85 12.76 11.86
N ILE A 109 -0.24 13.68 11.13
CA ILE A 109 -0.11 15.08 11.56
C ILE A 109 -1.52 15.59 11.87
N ASP A 110 -1.71 16.38 12.93
CA ASP A 110 -2.98 17.07 13.19
C ASP A 110 -3.23 18.10 12.07
N PHE A 111 -3.76 17.60 10.96
CA PHE A 111 -3.99 18.36 9.75
C PHE A 111 -5.00 19.47 10.00
N TYR A 112 -6.01 19.22 10.84
CA TYR A 112 -7.04 20.20 11.13
C TYR A 112 -6.47 21.42 11.84
N GLN A 113 -5.68 21.21 12.90
CA GLN A 113 -5.03 22.33 13.59
C GLN A 113 -4.01 23.03 12.70
N LYS A 114 -3.15 22.28 12.01
CA LYS A 114 -2.16 22.88 11.11
C LYS A 114 -2.78 23.65 9.94
N TRP A 115 -3.95 23.24 9.46
CA TRP A 115 -4.68 23.97 8.44
C TRP A 115 -5.25 25.30 8.95
N ILE A 116 -5.71 25.34 10.21
CA ILE A 116 -6.26 26.56 10.83
C ILE A 116 -5.15 27.53 11.21
N GLU A 117 -4.09 27.04 11.85
CA GLU A 117 -2.94 27.86 12.27
C GLU A 117 -2.21 28.45 11.07
N GLY A 118 -2.18 27.72 9.95
CA GLY A 118 -1.44 28.11 8.76
C GLY A 118 0.07 27.97 8.93
N PRO A 119 0.85 28.32 7.90
CA PRO A 119 2.31 28.22 7.96
C PRO A 119 2.90 29.31 8.88
N ASP A 120 3.80 28.94 9.78
CA ASP A 120 4.49 29.87 10.69
C ASP A 120 5.44 30.82 9.94
N ASP A 121 5.90 30.42 8.77
CA ASP A 121 6.91 31.09 7.95
C ASP A 121 6.34 31.87 6.76
N LEU A 122 5.01 31.87 6.58
CA LEU A 122 4.35 32.50 5.43
C LEU A 122 3.36 33.59 5.85
N ASN A 123 3.68 34.83 5.52
CA ASN A 123 2.73 35.93 5.67
C ASN A 123 1.72 35.92 4.50
N VAL A 124 0.65 35.12 4.68
CA VAL A 124 -0.44 35.00 3.72
C VAL A 124 -1.10 36.35 3.43
N ALA A 125 -1.25 37.20 4.45
CA ALA A 125 -1.88 38.52 4.30
C ALA A 125 -1.06 39.44 3.38
N ASP A 126 0.25 39.54 3.60
CA ASP A 126 1.16 40.34 2.75
C ASP A 126 1.19 39.83 1.30
N THR A 127 1.19 38.50 1.12
CA THR A 127 1.15 37.87 -0.21
C THR A 127 -0.13 38.23 -0.96
N VAL A 128 -1.29 38.11 -0.29
CA VAL A 128 -2.60 38.45 -0.88
C VAL A 128 -2.69 39.95 -1.18
N ASP A 129 -2.15 40.81 -0.32
CA ASP A 129 -2.14 42.26 -0.55
C ASP A 129 -1.26 42.65 -1.74
N LYS A 130 -0.07 42.05 -1.88
CA LYS A 130 0.79 42.23 -3.07
C LYS A 130 0.09 41.78 -4.35
N TRP A 131 -0.60 40.63 -4.32
CA TRP A 131 -1.37 40.12 -5.46
C TRP A 131 -2.52 41.05 -5.84
N ARG A 132 -3.27 41.58 -4.85
CA ARG A 132 -4.35 42.55 -5.08
C ARG A 132 -3.84 43.85 -5.69
N LYS A 133 -2.62 44.28 -5.35
CA LYS A 133 -1.98 45.49 -5.87
C LYS A 133 -1.26 45.27 -7.22
N GLN A 134 -1.17 44.04 -7.72
CA GLN A 134 -0.37 43.66 -8.90
C GLN A 134 1.10 44.12 -8.82
N GLU A 135 1.67 44.19 -7.62
CA GLU A 135 3.08 44.54 -7.44
C GLU A 135 3.93 43.27 -7.55
N ARG A 136 4.93 43.30 -8.45
CA ARG A 136 5.85 42.18 -8.67
C ARG A 136 6.88 42.18 -7.55
N SER A 137 7.03 41.05 -6.86
CA SER A 137 8.05 40.91 -5.80
C SER A 137 9.44 40.77 -6.45
N ASP A 138 10.39 41.61 -6.02
CA ASP A 138 11.82 41.46 -6.27
C ASP A 138 12.43 40.35 -5.41
#